data_AF-A0A915CSW8-F1
#
_entry.id   AF-A0A915CSW8-F1
#
_cell.length_a   1.000
_cell.length_b   1.000
_cell.length_c   1.000
_cell.angle_alpha   90.00
_cell.angle_beta   90.00
_cell.angle_gamma   90.00
#
_symmetry.space_group_name_H-M   'P 1'
#
loop_
_entity.id
_entity.type
_entity.pdbx_description
1 polymer ?
#
loop_
_entity_poly.entity_id
_entity_poly.type
_entity_poly.pdbx_seq_one_letter_code
_entity_poly.pdbx_strand_id
1 'polypeptide(L)'
;MLLSLLQSLSNHIRLLWRRFLIHWRKARKSSQEAASRSTQMPASSSSEDSSSSSIRQNYSYDVEEGVNRQINVELYASYVYLSMAYYFDRDDVALPNISKWFKKQSEEEREHGMTFMKYQNTRGGRWGTALQAFQAALILEKKNNTNLLSLHKLAARDSDSQLCDFLEDQYLREQIESIEEIGKIVAQLKRVGQGLGEYIFDKEFQQQDEHHKEQRR
;
A
#
# COMPACT_ATOMS: atom_id res chain seq x y z
N MET A 1 1.72 -5.94 32.20
CA MET A 1 3.14 -5.55 32.33
C MET A 1 3.55 -4.30 31.54
N LEU A 2 2.75 -3.78 30.59
CA LEU A 2 3.05 -2.50 29.89
C LEU A 2 2.53 -1.23 30.59
N LEU A 3 1.75 -1.36 31.67
CA LEU A 3 1.25 -0.22 32.45
C LEU A 3 2.20 0.24 33.58
N SER A 4 3.21 -0.56 33.94
CA SER A 4 4.15 -0.25 35.04
C SER A 4 5.44 0.46 34.59
N LEU A 5 5.69 0.60 33.28
CA LEU A 5 6.83 1.36 32.74
C LEU A 5 6.50 2.85 32.49
N LEU A 6 5.25 3.29 32.70
CA LEU A 6 4.81 4.68 32.50
C LEU A 6 4.92 5.58 33.74
N GLN A 7 5.25 5.00 34.90
CA GLN A 7 5.36 5.78 36.14
C GLN A 7 6.66 6.59 36.25
N SER A 8 7.69 6.29 35.44
CA SER A 8 8.99 6.97 35.47
C SER A 8 9.21 8.03 34.37
N LEU A 9 8.20 8.34 33.55
CA LEU A 9 8.34 9.35 32.50
C LEU A 9 7.84 10.71 32.97
N SER A 10 8.60 11.76 32.66
CA SER A 10 8.26 13.16 32.92
C SER A 10 6.82 13.49 32.49
N ASN A 11 6.14 14.38 33.24
CA ASN A 11 4.79 14.85 32.90
C ASN A 11 4.67 15.33 31.45
N HIS A 12 5.76 15.86 30.88
CA HIS A 12 5.82 16.24 29.47
C HIS A 12 5.61 15.06 28.51
N ILE A 13 6.19 13.90 28.82
CA ILE A 13 6.08 12.68 27.99
C ILE A 13 4.66 12.10 28.09
N ARG A 14 4.03 12.17 29.27
CA ARG A 14 2.62 11.77 29.44
C ARG A 14 1.66 12.67 28.66
N LEU A 15 1.94 13.98 28.59
CA LEU A 15 1.14 14.92 27.82
C LEU A 15 1.27 14.70 26.31
N LEU A 16 2.50 14.43 25.85
CA LEU A 16 2.77 14.02 24.47
C LEU A 16 2.06 12.70 24.14
N TRP A 17 2.09 11.72 25.02
CA TRP A 17 1.38 10.44 24.86
C TRP A 17 -0.14 10.59 24.85
N ARG A 18 -0.72 11.49 25.66
CA ARG A 18 -2.16 11.76 25.64
C ARG A 18 -2.58 12.45 24.34
N ARG A 19 -1.82 13.46 23.91
CA ARG A 19 -2.04 14.11 22.61
C ARG A 19 -1.91 13.11 21.48
N PHE A 20 -0.89 12.27 21.52
CA PHE A 20 -0.69 11.15 20.61
C PHE A 20 -1.89 10.20 20.59
N LEU A 21 -2.39 9.72 21.74
CA LEU A 21 -3.55 8.83 21.82
C LEU A 21 -4.81 9.46 21.22
N ILE A 22 -5.00 10.77 21.39
CA ILE A 22 -6.11 11.51 20.79
C ILE A 22 -5.95 11.58 19.27
N HIS A 23 -4.75 11.93 18.79
CA HIS A 23 -4.44 11.97 17.36
C HIS A 23 -4.49 10.58 16.72
N TRP A 24 -4.04 9.53 17.41
CA TRP A 24 -4.09 8.14 16.97
C TRP A 24 -5.52 7.60 16.93
N ARG A 25 -6.37 7.93 17.91
CA ARG A 25 -7.81 7.60 17.84
C ARG A 25 -8.51 8.32 16.70
N LYS A 26 -8.18 9.59 16.45
CA LYS A 26 -8.68 10.37 15.31
C LYS A 26 -8.17 9.81 13.98
N ALA A 27 -6.88 9.49 13.90
CA ALA A 27 -6.27 8.85 12.74
C ALA A 27 -6.97 7.52 12.49
N ARG A 28 -7.01 6.59 13.45
CA ARG A 28 -7.72 5.30 13.34
C ARG A 28 -9.16 5.43 12.87
N LYS A 29 -9.94 6.38 13.38
CA LYS A 29 -11.29 6.68 12.86
C LYS A 29 -11.25 7.18 11.43
N SER A 30 -10.40 8.15 11.13
CA SER A 30 -10.18 8.67 9.77
C SER A 30 -9.67 7.60 8.81
N SER A 31 -8.94 6.59 9.27
CA SER A 31 -8.45 5.46 8.48
C SER A 31 -9.53 4.43 8.26
N GLN A 32 -10.39 4.17 9.25
CA GLN A 32 -11.60 3.39 9.06
C GLN A 32 -12.55 4.08 8.07
N GLU A 33 -12.67 5.41 8.15
CA GLU A 33 -13.46 6.24 7.23
C GLU A 33 -12.83 6.34 5.83
N ALA A 34 -11.51 6.52 5.73
CA ALA A 34 -10.77 6.57 4.47
C ALA A 34 -10.71 5.20 3.80
N ALA A 35 -10.55 4.11 4.57
CA ALA A 35 -10.74 2.76 4.09
C ALA A 35 -12.17 2.62 3.56
N SER A 36 -13.21 3.01 4.31
CA SER A 36 -14.59 2.92 3.82
C SER A 36 -14.87 3.77 2.56
N ARG A 37 -14.23 4.94 2.39
CA ARG A 37 -14.35 5.80 1.19
C ARG A 37 -13.53 5.30 0.00
N SER A 38 -12.38 4.69 0.25
CA SER A 38 -11.55 4.06 -0.78
C SER A 38 -12.06 2.65 -1.16
N THR A 39 -12.97 2.08 -0.37
CA THR A 39 -13.55 0.72 -0.54
C THR A 39 -14.87 0.73 -1.29
N GLN A 40 -15.19 1.78 -2.07
CA GLN A 40 -16.12 1.58 -3.19
C GLN A 40 -15.40 0.81 -4.29
N MET A 41 -15.13 -0.46 -3.99
CA MET A 41 -14.91 -1.49 -4.99
C MET A 41 -16.20 -1.55 -5.84
N PRO A 42 -16.11 -1.61 -7.18
CA PRO A 42 -17.29 -1.74 -8.01
C PRO A 42 -18.08 -2.98 -7.56
N ALA A 43 -19.34 -2.78 -7.18
CA ALA A 43 -20.26 -3.87 -6.94
C ALA A 43 -20.41 -4.63 -8.26
N SER A 44 -19.87 -5.85 -8.32
CA SER A 44 -19.98 -6.71 -9.50
C SER A 44 -21.42 -7.21 -9.62
N SER A 45 -22.20 -6.58 -10.50
CA SER A 45 -23.40 -7.17 -11.04
C SER A 45 -23.02 -8.37 -11.91
N SER A 46 -23.35 -9.57 -11.41
CA SER A 46 -23.65 -10.82 -12.11
C SER A 46 -22.77 -11.30 -13.28
N SER A 47 -22.35 -12.56 -13.12
CA SER A 47 -21.83 -13.53 -14.10
C SER A 47 -20.40 -13.33 -14.62
N GLU A 48 -19.45 -13.94 -13.92
CA GLU A 48 -18.40 -14.77 -14.53
C GLU A 48 -17.88 -15.76 -13.47
N ASP A 49 -18.14 -17.05 -13.72
CA ASP A 49 -17.91 -18.16 -12.82
C ASP A 49 -16.41 -18.47 -12.74
N SER A 50 -15.68 -17.77 -11.87
CA SER A 50 -14.37 -18.20 -11.41
C SER A 50 -14.60 -19.26 -10.34
N SER A 51 -14.50 -20.54 -10.71
CA SER A 51 -14.61 -21.67 -9.78
C SER A 51 -13.85 -21.38 -8.48
N SER A 52 -14.54 -21.46 -7.34
CA SER A 52 -13.92 -21.28 -6.01
C SER A 52 -12.66 -22.12 -5.90
N SER A 53 -11.63 -21.59 -5.23
CA SER A 53 -10.37 -22.30 -5.03
C SER A 53 -10.60 -23.72 -4.52
N SER A 54 -9.92 -24.72 -5.09
CA SER A 54 -10.12 -26.15 -4.74
C SER A 54 -9.81 -26.48 -3.28
N ILE A 55 -9.02 -25.64 -2.60
CA ILE A 55 -8.68 -25.79 -1.18
C ILE A 55 -9.67 -25.08 -0.25
N ARG A 56 -10.64 -24.34 -0.79
CA ARG A 56 -11.56 -23.55 0.01
C ARG A 56 -12.52 -24.47 0.76
N GLN A 57 -12.43 -24.45 2.09
CA GLN A 57 -13.29 -25.22 2.97
C GLN A 57 -13.65 -24.41 4.22
N ASN A 58 -14.95 -24.37 4.54
CA ASN A 58 -15.50 -23.65 5.69
C ASN A 58 -15.00 -22.20 5.81
N TYR A 59 -14.96 -21.48 4.68
CA TYR A 59 -14.46 -20.12 4.58
C TYR A 59 -15.48 -19.28 3.80
N SER A 60 -16.35 -18.55 4.51
CA SER A 60 -17.38 -17.73 3.87
C SER A 60 -16.79 -16.48 3.23
N TYR A 61 -17.51 -15.92 2.26
CA TYR A 61 -17.11 -14.67 1.60
C TYR A 61 -17.06 -13.49 2.58
N ASP A 62 -17.94 -13.45 3.58
CA ASP A 62 -17.90 -12.41 4.62
C ASP A 62 -16.60 -12.44 5.45
N VAL A 63 -16.10 -13.65 5.76
CA VAL A 63 -14.84 -13.80 6.49
C VAL A 63 -13.64 -13.45 5.60
N GLU A 64 -13.67 -13.86 4.33
CA GLU A 64 -12.67 -13.47 3.34
C GLU A 64 -12.57 -11.95 3.19
N GLU A 65 -13.69 -11.27 3.07
CA GLU A 65 -13.75 -9.81 3.00
C GLU A 65 -13.26 -9.17 4.30
N GLY A 66 -13.65 -9.73 5.46
CA GLY A 66 -13.15 -9.30 6.76
C GLY A 66 -11.62 -9.38 6.87
N VAL A 67 -11.02 -10.46 6.36
CA VAL A 67 -9.55 -10.61 6.31
C VAL A 67 -8.93 -9.59 5.35
N ASN A 68 -9.50 -9.36 4.17
CA ASN A 68 -9.04 -8.32 3.24
C ASN A 68 -9.08 -6.91 3.87
N ARG A 69 -10.13 -6.61 4.64
CA ARG A 69 -10.22 -5.35 5.41
C ARG A 69 -9.15 -5.27 6.50
N GLN A 70 -8.90 -6.35 7.22
CA GLN A 70 -7.87 -6.36 8.28
C GLN A 70 -6.45 -6.19 7.70
N ILE A 71 -6.15 -6.80 6.56
CA ILE A 71 -4.87 -6.60 5.84
C ILE A 71 -4.62 -5.10 5.59
N ASN A 72 -5.64 -4.37 5.10
CA ASN A 72 -5.53 -2.93 4.89
C ASN A 72 -5.32 -2.15 6.19
N VAL A 73 -5.93 -2.58 7.30
CA VAL A 73 -5.73 -1.95 8.62
C VAL A 73 -4.28 -2.09 9.08
N GLU A 74 -3.68 -3.27 8.98
CA GLU A 74 -2.29 -3.48 9.42
C GLU A 74 -1.28 -2.73 8.53
N LEU A 75 -1.46 -2.77 7.21
CA LEU A 75 -0.60 -2.02 6.29
C LEU A 75 -0.72 -0.51 6.49
N TYR A 76 -1.92 -0.01 6.78
CA TYR A 76 -2.10 1.40 7.10
C TYR A 76 -1.47 1.77 8.45
N ALA A 77 -1.58 0.90 9.47
CA ALA A 77 -0.92 1.10 10.75
C ALA A 77 0.61 1.15 10.59
N SER A 78 1.17 0.27 9.75
CA SER A 78 2.58 0.29 9.37
C SER A 78 3.00 1.63 8.77
N TYR A 79 2.24 2.16 7.82
CA TYR A 79 2.49 3.48 7.22
C TYR A 79 2.45 4.61 8.26
N VAL A 80 1.47 4.59 9.18
CA VAL A 80 1.35 5.59 10.24
C VAL A 80 2.54 5.57 11.20
N TYR A 81 2.98 4.38 11.63
CA TYR A 81 4.17 4.26 12.47
C TYR A 81 5.44 4.73 11.76
N LEU A 82 5.56 4.47 10.45
CA LEU A 82 6.68 4.97 9.67
C LEU A 82 6.71 6.49 9.62
N SER A 83 5.55 7.11 9.40
CA SER A 83 5.41 8.58 9.43
C SER A 83 5.81 9.17 10.78
N MET A 84 5.38 8.53 11.88
CA MET A 84 5.79 8.92 13.24
C MET A 84 7.29 8.78 13.45
N ALA A 85 7.89 7.70 12.93
CA ALA A 85 9.33 7.49 13.04
C ALA A 85 10.12 8.63 12.40
N TYR A 86 9.76 9.06 11.19
CA TYR A 86 10.44 10.16 10.51
C TYR A 86 10.16 11.53 11.13
N TYR A 87 9.03 11.72 11.82
CA TYR A 87 8.83 12.91 12.64
C TYR A 87 9.86 13.01 13.78
N PHE A 88 10.13 11.91 14.48
CA PHE A 88 11.12 11.89 15.57
C PHE A 88 12.58 11.89 15.10
N ASP A 89 12.82 11.68 13.79
CA ASP A 89 14.13 11.65 13.14
C ASP A 89 14.58 13.04 12.65
N ARG A 90 13.70 14.06 12.70
CA ARG A 90 14.03 15.43 12.30
C ARG A 90 15.15 16.02 13.17
N ASP A 91 15.93 16.92 12.61
CA ASP A 91 17.03 17.61 13.31
C ASP A 91 16.54 18.46 14.50
N ASP A 92 15.34 19.04 14.39
CA ASP A 92 14.72 19.89 15.42
C ASP A 92 13.94 19.11 16.50
N VAL A 93 13.73 17.81 16.30
CA VAL A 93 13.15 16.89 17.31
C VAL A 93 14.24 16.01 17.94
N ALA A 94 15.13 15.44 17.11
CA ALA A 94 16.32 14.69 17.48
C ALA A 94 16.10 13.61 18.57
N LEU A 95 15.06 12.77 18.42
CA LEU A 95 14.75 11.66 19.34
C LEU A 95 14.98 10.30 18.66
N PRO A 96 16.24 9.93 18.34
CA PRO A 96 16.57 8.79 17.48
C PRO A 96 16.12 7.44 18.05
N ASN A 97 16.10 7.28 19.38
CA ASN A 97 15.62 6.06 20.03
C ASN A 97 14.11 5.88 19.88
N ILE A 98 13.34 6.97 19.92
CA ILE A 98 11.88 6.93 19.68
C ILE A 98 11.61 6.67 18.20
N SER A 99 12.35 7.34 17.31
CA SER A 99 12.30 7.05 15.87
C SER A 99 12.54 5.57 15.58
N LYS A 100 13.64 5.01 16.11
CA LYS A 100 13.98 3.58 15.96
C LYS A 100 12.88 2.66 16.48
N TRP A 101 12.27 2.99 17.62
CA TRP A 101 11.16 2.20 18.15
C TRP A 101 9.97 2.19 17.20
N PHE A 102 9.57 3.35 16.66
CA PHE A 102 8.49 3.44 15.67
C PHE A 102 8.83 2.79 14.32
N LYS A 103 10.10 2.84 13.85
CA LYS A 103 10.54 2.08 12.66
C LYS A 103 10.31 0.58 12.87
N LYS A 104 10.69 0.06 14.04
CA LYS A 104 10.44 -1.34 14.41
C LYS A 104 8.93 -1.67 14.45
N GLN A 105 8.10 -0.81 15.03
CA GLN A 105 6.64 -1.05 15.03
C GLN A 105 6.04 -1.03 13.62
N SER A 106 6.53 -0.16 12.74
CA SER A 106 6.12 -0.15 11.34
C SER A 106 6.42 -1.48 10.64
N GLU A 107 7.60 -2.05 10.89
CA GLU A 107 8.00 -3.37 10.37
C GLU A 107 7.10 -4.49 10.93
N GLU A 108 6.83 -4.51 12.24
CA GLU A 108 5.96 -5.51 12.87
C GLU A 108 4.53 -5.49 12.30
N GLU A 109 3.91 -4.32 12.12
CA GLU A 109 2.56 -4.25 11.53
C GLU A 109 2.55 -4.64 10.05
N ARG A 110 3.66 -4.37 9.32
CA ARG A 110 3.80 -4.86 7.94
C ARG A 110 3.84 -6.39 7.91
N GLU A 111 4.54 -7.01 8.85
CA GLU A 111 4.57 -8.47 9.01
C GLU A 111 3.21 -9.06 9.39
N HIS A 112 2.43 -8.37 10.23
CA HIS A 112 1.05 -8.75 10.52
C HIS A 112 0.18 -8.76 9.25
N GLY A 113 0.26 -7.69 8.44
CA GLY A 113 -0.43 -7.61 7.15
C GLY A 113 -0.07 -8.76 6.20
N MET A 114 1.24 -9.06 6.07
CA MET A 114 1.72 -10.19 5.27
C MET A 114 1.26 -11.55 5.80
N THR A 115 1.17 -11.70 7.12
CA THR A 115 0.66 -12.92 7.77
C THR A 115 -0.81 -13.17 7.41
N PHE A 116 -1.64 -12.13 7.43
CA PHE A 116 -3.03 -12.23 6.99
C PHE A 116 -3.16 -12.53 5.49
N MET A 117 -2.32 -11.92 4.64
CA MET A 117 -2.29 -12.26 3.20
C MET A 117 -1.94 -13.74 2.98
N LYS A 118 -0.95 -14.26 3.70
CA LYS A 118 -0.58 -15.68 3.63
C LYS A 118 -1.70 -16.59 4.12
N TYR A 119 -2.39 -16.19 5.18
CA TYR A 119 -3.54 -16.93 5.70
C TYR A 119 -4.72 -16.93 4.72
N GLN A 120 -5.02 -15.79 4.10
CA GLN A 120 -6.04 -15.64 3.05
C GLN A 120 -5.82 -16.67 1.93
N ASN A 121 -4.58 -16.76 1.42
CA ASN A 121 -4.20 -17.73 0.39
C ASN A 121 -4.32 -19.17 0.90
N THR A 122 -3.86 -19.45 2.12
CA THR A 122 -3.97 -20.79 2.75
C THR A 122 -5.43 -21.27 2.83
N ARG A 123 -6.40 -20.37 3.01
CA ARG A 123 -7.83 -20.69 3.11
C ARG A 123 -8.56 -20.71 1.76
N GLY A 124 -7.85 -20.45 0.65
CA GLY A 124 -8.44 -20.38 -0.69
C GLY A 124 -9.22 -19.08 -0.95
N GLY A 125 -8.97 -18.04 -0.15
CA GLY A 125 -9.45 -16.68 -0.40
C GLY A 125 -8.63 -16.00 -1.51
N ARG A 126 -9.17 -14.92 -2.07
CA ARG A 126 -8.59 -14.16 -3.18
C ARG A 126 -8.76 -12.67 -2.94
N TRP A 127 -7.88 -11.89 -3.56
CA TRP A 127 -8.04 -10.44 -3.71
C TRP A 127 -8.71 -10.09 -5.05
N GLY A 128 -8.45 -10.87 -6.09
CA GLY A 128 -9.01 -10.70 -7.43
C GLY A 128 -8.30 -11.59 -8.45
N THR A 129 -8.51 -11.33 -9.73
CA THR A 129 -7.79 -11.96 -10.87
C THR A 129 -6.52 -11.20 -11.23
N ALA A 130 -5.65 -11.77 -12.06
CA ALA A 130 -4.45 -11.08 -12.55
C ALA A 130 -4.83 -9.79 -13.30
N LEU A 131 -5.83 -9.86 -14.18
CA LEU A 131 -6.34 -8.69 -14.89
C LEU A 131 -6.84 -7.60 -13.93
N GLN A 132 -7.62 -7.97 -12.90
CA GLN A 132 -8.10 -7.01 -11.90
C GLN A 132 -6.96 -6.36 -11.12
N ALA A 133 -5.92 -7.14 -10.76
CA ALA A 133 -4.73 -6.63 -10.06
C ALA A 133 -3.98 -5.60 -10.90
N PHE A 134 -3.68 -5.90 -12.17
CA PHE A 134 -2.98 -4.95 -13.05
C PHE A 134 -3.85 -3.74 -13.43
N GLN A 135 -5.17 -3.89 -13.53
CA GLN A 135 -6.07 -2.74 -13.70
C GLN A 135 -6.07 -1.83 -12.47
N ALA A 136 -6.09 -2.40 -11.26
CA ALA A 136 -5.98 -1.62 -10.03
C ALA A 136 -4.62 -0.93 -9.91
N ALA A 137 -3.52 -1.61 -10.27
CA ALA A 137 -2.19 -1.02 -10.34
C ALA A 137 -2.16 0.16 -11.33
N LEU A 138 -2.73 0.01 -12.53
CA LEU A 138 -2.80 1.10 -13.51
C LEU A 138 -3.57 2.32 -12.99
N ILE A 139 -4.68 2.10 -12.26
CA ILE A 139 -5.46 3.18 -11.64
C ILE A 139 -4.63 3.86 -10.55
N LEU A 140 -3.93 3.07 -9.73
CA LEU A 140 -3.06 3.58 -8.66
C LEU A 140 -1.94 4.45 -9.23
N GLU A 141 -1.24 3.98 -10.28
CA GLU A 141 -0.15 4.73 -10.90
C GLU A 141 -0.63 6.02 -11.57
N LYS A 142 -1.78 5.99 -12.26
CA LYS A 142 -2.39 7.21 -12.82
C LYS A 142 -2.77 8.22 -11.74
N LYS A 143 -3.29 7.74 -10.60
CA LYS A 143 -3.59 8.58 -9.44
C LYS A 143 -2.30 9.15 -8.84
N ASN A 144 -1.24 8.36 -8.71
CA ASN A 144 0.05 8.81 -8.21
C ASN A 144 0.65 9.89 -9.12
N ASN A 145 0.64 9.68 -10.43
CA ASN A 145 1.07 10.68 -11.41
C ASN A 145 0.25 11.98 -11.31
N THR A 146 -1.08 11.87 -11.12
CA THR A 146 -1.94 13.06 -10.90
C THR A 146 -1.53 13.85 -9.66
N ASN A 147 -1.16 13.16 -8.57
CA ASN A 147 -0.68 13.80 -7.36
C ASN A 147 0.69 14.47 -7.56
N LEU A 148 1.62 13.81 -8.26
CA LEU A 148 2.93 14.37 -8.60
C LEU A 148 2.80 15.62 -9.49
N LEU A 149 1.96 15.59 -10.51
CA LEU A 149 1.67 16.76 -11.35
C LEU A 149 1.03 17.90 -10.55
N SER A 150 0.21 17.59 -9.55
CA SER A 150 -0.38 18.59 -8.67
C SER A 150 0.66 19.22 -7.73
N LEU A 151 1.60 18.41 -7.22
CA LEU A 151 2.73 18.88 -6.42
C LEU A 151 3.70 19.74 -7.26
N HIS A 152 3.97 19.33 -8.50
CA HIS A 152 4.78 20.11 -9.44
C HIS A 152 4.15 21.46 -9.75
N LYS A 153 2.83 21.50 -10.02
CA LYS A 153 2.09 22.78 -10.19
C LYS A 153 2.17 23.69 -8.96
N LEU A 154 2.12 23.09 -7.76
CA LEU A 154 2.27 23.83 -6.51
C LEU A 154 3.68 24.43 -6.38
N ALA A 155 4.72 23.64 -6.64
CA ALA A 155 6.11 24.08 -6.64
C ALA A 155 6.35 25.21 -7.64
N ALA A 156 5.86 25.05 -8.88
CA ALA A 156 5.97 26.05 -9.93
C ALA A 156 5.25 27.36 -9.57
N ARG A 157 4.05 27.28 -9.00
CA ARG A 157 3.29 28.46 -8.53
C ARG A 157 4.07 29.25 -7.49
N ASP A 158 4.74 28.55 -6.58
CA ASP A 158 5.50 29.16 -5.48
C ASP A 158 6.97 29.43 -5.87
N SER A 159 7.31 29.28 -7.16
CA SER A 159 8.65 29.50 -7.74
C SER A 159 9.76 28.62 -7.13
N ASP A 160 9.41 27.46 -6.58
CA ASP A 160 10.36 26.45 -6.09
C ASP A 160 10.92 25.64 -7.27
N SER A 161 11.92 26.23 -7.93
CA SER A 161 12.54 25.65 -9.13
C SER A 161 13.28 24.36 -8.83
N GLN A 162 13.80 24.20 -7.60
CA GLN A 162 14.54 22.99 -7.21
C GLN A 162 13.59 21.80 -7.04
N LEU A 163 12.43 22.00 -6.42
CA LEU A 163 11.44 20.92 -6.30
C LEU A 163 10.86 20.54 -7.67
N CYS A 164 10.65 21.52 -8.58
CA CYS A 164 10.24 21.20 -9.95
C CYS A 164 11.26 20.28 -10.66
N ASP A 165 12.54 20.66 -10.65
CA ASP A 165 13.63 19.88 -11.24
C ASP A 165 13.72 18.47 -10.64
N PHE A 166 13.66 18.36 -9.31
CA PHE A 166 13.64 17.08 -8.59
C PHE A 166 12.47 16.18 -9.01
N LEU A 167 11.25 16.74 -9.13
CA LEU A 167 10.07 15.95 -9.53
C LEU A 167 10.16 15.51 -11.00
N GLU A 168 10.65 16.36 -11.88
CA GLU A 168 10.81 16.07 -13.30
C GLU A 168 11.83 14.95 -13.55
N ASP A 169 12.99 15.06 -12.90
CA ASP A 169 14.11 14.12 -13.07
C ASP A 169 13.85 12.77 -12.39
N GLN A 170 13.37 12.78 -11.15
CA GLN A 170 13.29 11.56 -10.33
C GLN A 170 11.96 10.82 -10.42
N TYR A 171 10.88 11.45 -10.88
CA TYR A 171 9.54 10.84 -10.79
C TYR A 171 8.71 10.93 -12.06
N LEU A 172 8.57 12.12 -12.67
CA LEU A 172 7.57 12.31 -13.73
C LEU A 172 7.87 11.50 -14.99
N ARG A 173 9.16 11.32 -15.34
CA ARG A 173 9.58 10.44 -16.43
C ARG A 173 9.30 8.97 -16.13
N GLU A 174 9.72 8.48 -14.97
CA GLU A 174 9.51 7.09 -14.57
C GLU A 174 8.01 6.74 -14.47
N GLN A 175 7.17 7.68 -14.02
CA GLN A 175 5.73 7.46 -13.94
C GLN A 175 5.08 7.24 -15.30
N ILE A 176 5.46 7.98 -16.35
CA ILE A 176 4.85 7.78 -17.67
C ILE A 176 5.27 6.44 -18.27
N GLU A 177 6.52 6.03 -18.05
CA GLU A 177 7.05 4.73 -18.47
C GLU A 177 6.33 3.58 -17.75
N SER A 178 6.17 3.66 -16.43
CA SER A 178 5.42 2.68 -15.62
C SER A 178 3.94 2.57 -16.05
N ILE A 179 3.27 3.70 -16.30
CA ILE A 179 1.88 3.71 -16.77
C ILE A 179 1.76 3.04 -18.16
N GLU A 180 2.71 3.29 -19.06
CA GLU A 180 2.74 2.66 -20.38
C GLU A 180 2.95 1.14 -20.26
N GLU A 181 3.92 0.71 -19.45
CA GLU A 181 4.25 -0.69 -19.20
C GLU A 181 3.03 -1.46 -18.67
N ILE A 182 2.44 -0.97 -17.58
CA ILE A 182 1.24 -1.58 -16.99
C ILE A 182 0.08 -1.57 -17.99
N GLY A 183 -0.05 -0.51 -18.80
CA GLY A 183 -1.05 -0.43 -19.86
C GLY A 183 -0.91 -1.54 -20.91
N LYS A 184 0.32 -1.85 -21.32
CA LYS A 184 0.63 -2.97 -22.23
C LYS A 184 0.28 -4.31 -21.58
N ILE A 185 0.62 -4.51 -20.31
CA ILE A 185 0.30 -5.73 -19.55
C ILE A 185 -1.22 -5.94 -19.49
N VAL A 186 -1.99 -4.91 -19.13
CA VAL A 186 -3.46 -4.98 -19.10
C VAL A 186 -4.03 -5.35 -20.48
N ALA A 187 -3.49 -4.79 -21.56
CA ALA A 187 -3.92 -5.14 -22.91
C ALA A 187 -3.63 -6.60 -23.28
N GLN A 188 -2.48 -7.13 -22.87
CA GLN A 188 -2.10 -8.53 -23.08
C GLN A 188 -2.98 -9.49 -22.26
N LEU A 189 -3.19 -9.22 -20.97
CA LEU A 189 -4.06 -10.01 -20.10
C LEU A 189 -5.51 -10.06 -20.61
N LYS A 190 -6.02 -8.94 -21.15
CA LYS A 190 -7.34 -8.92 -21.83
C LYS A 190 -7.38 -9.80 -23.08
N ARG A 191 -6.28 -9.87 -23.83
CA ARG A 191 -6.19 -10.62 -25.08
C ARG A 191 -6.07 -12.12 -24.83
N VAL A 192 -5.26 -12.52 -23.87
CA VAL A 192 -4.98 -13.94 -23.58
C VAL A 192 -6.12 -14.61 -22.81
N GLY A 193 -6.87 -13.86 -22.00
CA GLY A 193 -7.95 -14.40 -21.17
C GLY A 193 -7.44 -15.25 -20.00
N GLN A 194 -8.37 -15.68 -19.15
CA GLN A 194 -8.05 -16.47 -17.94
C GLN A 194 -7.61 -17.91 -18.25
N GLY A 195 -6.95 -18.54 -17.28
CA GLY A 195 -6.56 -19.96 -17.37
C GLY A 195 -5.28 -20.16 -18.17
N LEU A 196 -5.34 -20.86 -19.30
CA LEU A 196 -4.15 -21.17 -20.11
C LEU A 196 -3.47 -19.89 -20.64
N GLY A 197 -4.26 -18.88 -21.02
CA GLY A 197 -3.73 -17.60 -21.49
C GLY A 197 -2.88 -16.87 -20.44
N GLU A 198 -3.43 -16.69 -19.23
CA GLU A 198 -2.71 -16.14 -18.08
C GLU A 198 -1.45 -16.96 -17.73
N TYR A 199 -1.53 -18.30 -17.81
CA TYR A 199 -0.38 -19.17 -17.55
C TYR A 199 0.76 -18.97 -18.57
N ILE A 200 0.44 -18.87 -19.86
CA ILE A 200 1.45 -18.60 -20.90
C ILE A 200 2.03 -17.19 -20.73
N PHE A 201 1.18 -16.20 -20.46
CA PHE A 201 1.61 -14.84 -20.18
C PHE A 201 2.62 -14.79 -19.02
N ASP A 202 2.36 -15.48 -17.90
CA ASP A 202 3.27 -15.53 -16.74
C ASP A 202 4.66 -16.12 -17.10
N LYS A 203 4.70 -17.15 -17.96
CA LYS A 203 5.96 -17.74 -18.43
C LYS A 203 6.82 -16.79 -19.26
N GLU A 204 6.19 -15.95 -20.07
CA GLU A 204 6.89 -14.92 -20.86
C GLU A 204 7.25 -13.70 -20.02
N PHE A 205 6.42 -13.36 -19.03
CA PHE A 205 6.62 -12.24 -18.12
C PHE A 205 7.95 -12.33 -17.35
N GLN A 206 8.33 -13.53 -16.89
CA GLN A 206 9.59 -13.78 -16.18
C GLN A 206 10.86 -13.41 -16.97
N GLN A 207 10.80 -13.35 -18.30
CA GLN A 207 11.99 -13.13 -19.14
C GLN A 207 12.34 -11.64 -19.35
N GLN A 208 11.39 -10.73 -19.10
CA GLN A 208 11.61 -9.30 -19.31
C GLN A 208 12.36 -8.63 -18.14
N ASP A 209 12.19 -9.17 -16.93
CA ASP A 209 12.71 -8.57 -15.69
C ASP A 209 14.24 -8.80 -15.50
N GLU A 210 14.78 -9.90 -16.02
CA GLU A 210 16.22 -10.16 -16.05
C GLU A 210 16.95 -9.25 -17.06
N HIS A 211 16.30 -8.96 -18.21
CA HIS A 211 16.91 -8.12 -19.25
C HIS A 211 16.97 -6.63 -18.85
N HIS A 212 15.99 -6.13 -18.10
CA HIS A 212 15.97 -4.74 -17.60
C HIS A 212 16.97 -4.46 -16.46
N LYS A 213 17.38 -5.49 -15.70
CA LYS A 213 18.41 -5.35 -14.65
C LYS A 213 19.83 -5.31 -15.23
N GLU A 214 20.05 -5.97 -16.35
CA GLU A 214 21.35 -6.01 -17.02
C GLU A 214 21.66 -4.72 -17.79
N GLN A 215 20.63 -3.98 -18.23
CA GLN A 215 20.77 -2.68 -18.90
C GLN A 215 20.87 -1.49 -17.94
N ARG A 216 20.58 -1.68 -16.64
CA ARG A 216 20.68 -0.64 -15.59
C ARG A 216 21.93 -0.77 -14.69
N ARG A 217 22.87 -1.65 -15.03
CA ARG A 217 24.21 -1.76 -14.43
C ARG A 217 25.24 -1.07 -15.31
#